data_AF-A0A0E2H6F0-F1
#
_entry.id   AF-A0A0E2H6F0-F1
#
_cell.length_a   1.000
_cell.length_b   1.000
_cell.length_c   1.000
_cell.angle_alpha   90.00
_cell.angle_beta   90.00
_cell.angle_gamma   90.00
#
_symmetry.space_group_name_H-M   'P 1'
#
loop_
_entity.id
_entity.type
_entity.pdbx_description
1 polymer ?
#
loop_
_entity_poly.entity_id
_entity_poly.type
_entity_poly.pdbx_seq_one_letter_code
_entity_poly.pdbx_strand_id
1 'polypeptide(L)'
;MSTAIICAVLIVIAIIGIKSYAKKLTSGCCGASSQPSVKKIKVRDKDKSHYPYSRILKVDGMSCGNCACHVENALNSLEGVWAQADLEKGEALVRMKQEHGNNELKQAVKDAGYVVYNIEESSELSNR
;
A
#
# COMPACT_ATOMS: atom_id res chain seq x y z
N MET A 1 16.27 29.04 50.59
CA MET A 1 15.59 27.72 50.56
C MET A 1 14.44 27.70 49.55
N SER A 2 13.60 28.73 49.50
CA SER A 2 12.52 28.92 48.51
C SER A 2 13.00 28.98 47.04
N THR A 3 14.15 29.60 46.77
CA THR A 3 14.75 29.67 45.42
C THR A 3 15.14 28.30 44.86
N ALA A 4 15.66 27.41 45.71
CA ALA A 4 16.03 26.05 45.30
C ALA A 4 14.81 25.19 44.90
N ILE A 5 13.68 25.37 45.59
CA ILE A 5 12.44 24.63 45.31
C ILE A 5 11.85 25.09 43.97
N ILE A 6 11.84 26.40 43.69
CA ILE A 6 11.35 26.96 42.42
C ILE A 6 12.19 26.45 41.24
N CYS A 7 13.51 26.45 41.36
CA CYS A 7 14.40 25.91 40.32
C CYS A 7 14.15 24.42 40.07
N ALA A 8 13.94 23.62 41.11
CA ALA A 8 13.63 22.19 40.97
C ALA A 8 12.31 21.96 40.20
N VAL A 9 11.26 22.73 40.51
CA VAL A 9 9.97 22.64 39.82
C VAL A 9 10.10 23.02 38.34
N LEU A 10 10.84 24.08 38.01
CA LEU A 10 11.07 24.49 36.61
C LEU A 10 11.84 23.44 35.81
N ILE A 11 12.83 22.80 36.42
CA ILE A 11 13.59 21.71 35.80
C ILE A 11 12.68 20.51 35.53
N VAL A 12 11.79 20.15 36.47
CA VAL A 12 10.83 19.05 36.28
C VAL A 12 9.86 19.35 35.13
N ILE A 13 9.31 20.57 35.06
CA ILE A 13 8.41 20.99 33.97
C ILE A 13 9.15 20.98 32.63
N ALA A 14 10.41 21.44 32.59
CA ALA A 14 11.23 21.39 31.40
C ALA A 14 11.51 19.96 30.94
N ILE A 15 11.81 19.03 31.86
CA ILE A 15 12.03 17.61 31.53
C ILE A 15 10.74 16.96 31.02
N ILE A 16 9.59 17.22 31.64
CA ILE A 16 8.29 16.71 31.19
C ILE A 16 7.94 17.28 29.80
N GLY A 17 8.18 18.58 29.60
CA GLY A 17 8.02 19.27 28.34
C GLY A 17 8.90 18.67 27.24
N ILE A 18 10.21 18.54 27.48
CA ILE A 18 11.18 17.96 26.54
C ILE A 18 10.83 16.51 26.21
N LYS A 19 10.44 15.69 27.19
CA LYS A 19 10.05 14.29 26.95
C LYS A 19 8.75 14.18 26.14
N SER A 20 7.80 15.09 26.35
CA SER A 20 6.57 15.18 25.55
C SER A 20 6.84 15.72 24.15
N TYR A 21 7.76 16.67 24.01
CA TYR A 21 8.12 17.28 22.74
C TYR A 21 8.99 16.35 21.90
N ALA A 22 9.91 15.60 22.52
CA ALA A 22 10.68 14.55 21.86
C ALA A 22 9.77 13.48 21.25
N LYS A 23 8.72 13.04 21.96
CA LYS A 23 7.68 12.15 21.40
C LYS A 23 6.90 12.78 20.23
N LYS A 24 6.76 14.11 20.22
CA LYS A 24 6.04 14.85 19.17
C LYS A 24 6.92 15.22 17.97
N LEU A 25 8.25 15.18 18.13
CA LEU A 25 9.22 15.41 17.05
C LEU A 25 9.64 14.13 16.32
N THR A 26 9.41 12.93 16.89
CA THR A 26 9.47 11.67 16.11
C THR A 26 8.28 11.56 15.13
N SER A 27 7.23 12.35 15.32
CA SER A 27 6.09 12.45 14.40
C SER A 27 6.29 13.61 13.41
N GLY A 28 7.48 13.64 12.79
CA GLY A 28 7.81 14.54 11.70
C GLY A 28 6.99 14.27 10.43
N CYS A 29 6.98 15.27 9.56
CA CYS A 29 6.16 15.54 8.36
C CYS A 29 6.14 14.47 7.24
N CYS A 30 6.68 13.27 7.49
CA CYS A 30 6.41 12.06 6.71
C CYS A 30 6.11 10.98 7.75
N GLY A 31 4.83 10.66 7.95
CA GLY A 31 4.34 9.84 9.03
C GLY A 31 5.18 8.59 9.29
N ALA A 32 6.03 8.66 10.32
CA ALA A 32 6.45 7.50 11.09
C ALA A 32 5.25 6.97 11.89
N SER A 33 4.16 6.68 11.19
CA SER A 33 3.21 5.72 11.68
C SER A 33 3.98 4.41 11.76
N SER A 34 3.99 3.82 12.94
CA SER A 34 3.79 2.39 13.10
C SER A 34 2.63 1.94 12.19
N GLN A 35 2.86 1.87 10.88
CA GLN A 35 1.96 1.21 9.96
C GLN A 35 2.10 -0.25 10.35
N PRO A 36 0.99 -0.93 10.71
CA PRO A 36 0.99 -2.37 10.56
C PRO A 36 1.37 -2.59 9.09
N SER A 37 2.52 -3.22 8.84
CA SER A 37 2.92 -3.66 7.51
C SER A 37 1.67 -4.17 6.81
N VAL A 38 1.21 -3.48 5.77
CA VAL A 38 -0.06 -3.79 5.10
C VAL A 38 -0.09 -5.29 4.87
N LYS A 39 -1.00 -6.00 5.55
CA LYS A 39 -1.02 -7.46 5.54
C LYS A 39 -1.27 -7.87 4.10
N LYS A 40 -0.23 -8.35 3.40
CA LYS A 40 -0.39 -8.84 2.03
C LYS A 40 -1.40 -9.97 2.04
N ILE A 41 -2.47 -9.80 1.27
CA ILE A 41 -3.46 -10.86 1.04
C ILE A 41 -2.74 -11.94 0.25
N LYS A 42 -2.47 -13.07 0.91
CA LYS A 42 -1.78 -14.20 0.30
C LYS A 42 -2.75 -14.93 -0.61
N VAL A 43 -2.54 -14.79 -1.92
CA VAL A 43 -3.20 -15.61 -2.93
C VAL A 43 -2.86 -17.08 -2.65
N ARG A 44 -3.89 -17.94 -2.62
CA ARG A 44 -3.77 -19.38 -2.30
C ARG A 44 -3.05 -20.16 -3.40
N ASP A 45 -3.24 -19.76 -4.65
CA ASP A 45 -2.61 -20.33 -5.84
C ASP A 45 -1.58 -19.36 -6.41
N LYS A 46 -0.30 -19.75 -6.41
CA LYS A 46 0.79 -19.00 -7.06
C LYS A 46 1.24 -19.62 -8.40
N ASP A 47 0.56 -20.68 -8.84
CA ASP A 47 0.84 -21.34 -10.10
C ASP A 47 0.24 -20.55 -11.26
N LYS A 48 1.12 -20.04 -12.13
CA LYS A 48 0.73 -19.19 -13.28
C LYS A 48 -0.17 -19.94 -14.26
N SER A 49 -0.01 -21.25 -14.40
CA SER A 49 -0.78 -22.09 -15.33
C SER A 49 -2.28 -22.19 -14.99
N HIS A 50 -2.69 -21.87 -13.75
CA HIS A 50 -4.09 -21.86 -13.34
C HIS A 50 -4.85 -20.58 -13.73
N TYR A 51 -4.16 -19.60 -14.31
CA TYR A 51 -4.74 -18.30 -14.67
C TYR A 51 -4.63 -18.09 -16.19
N PRO A 52 -5.63 -18.53 -16.97
CA PRO A 52 -5.63 -18.42 -18.43
C PRO A 52 -5.73 -16.97 -18.93
N TYR A 53 -6.16 -16.03 -18.09
CA TYR A 53 -6.32 -14.62 -18.44
C TYR A 53 -5.29 -13.75 -17.71
N SER A 54 -4.65 -12.84 -18.43
CA SER A 54 -3.77 -11.82 -17.85
C SER A 54 -3.98 -10.43 -18.47
N ARG A 55 -4.02 -9.41 -17.62
CA ARG A 55 -4.11 -8.00 -18.03
C ARG A 55 -3.12 -7.16 -17.25
N ILE A 56 -2.64 -6.10 -17.87
CA ILE A 56 -1.77 -5.10 -17.27
C ILE A 56 -2.61 -3.84 -17.08
N LEU A 57 -2.75 -3.40 -15.84
CA LEU A 57 -3.47 -2.19 -15.47
C LEU A 57 -2.43 -1.09 -15.18
N LYS A 58 -2.45 0.02 -15.91
CA LYS A 58 -1.62 1.17 -15.53
C LYS A 58 -2.35 2.02 -14.51
N VAL A 59 -1.75 2.16 -13.33
CA VAL A 59 -2.37 2.77 -12.15
C VAL A 59 -1.63 4.04 -11.79
N ASP A 60 -2.36 5.14 -11.67
CA ASP A 60 -1.84 6.41 -11.20
C ASP A 60 -1.88 6.50 -9.67
N GLY A 61 -0.95 7.27 -9.07
CA GLY A 61 -0.88 7.48 -7.62
C GLY A 61 -0.06 6.46 -6.82
N MET A 62 0.58 5.48 -7.48
CA MET A 62 1.51 4.54 -6.81
C MET A 62 2.90 5.17 -6.62
N SER A 63 3.06 6.03 -5.62
CA SER A 63 4.35 6.70 -5.35
C SER A 63 5.25 5.95 -4.36
N CYS A 64 4.81 4.82 -3.81
CA CYS A 64 5.49 4.16 -2.70
C CYS A 64 5.22 2.65 -2.63
N GLY A 65 6.15 1.89 -2.03
CA GLY A 65 6.00 0.44 -1.82
C GLY A 65 4.68 0.05 -1.14
N ASN A 66 4.25 0.84 -0.17
CA ASN A 66 2.99 0.63 0.54
C ASN A 66 1.77 0.87 -0.36
N CYS A 67 1.87 1.85 -1.25
CA CYS A 67 0.84 2.26 -2.20
C CYS A 67 0.57 1.11 -3.19
N ALA A 68 1.65 0.54 -3.75
CA ALA A 68 1.55 -0.64 -4.61
C ALA A 68 1.00 -1.86 -3.86
N CYS A 69 1.46 -2.13 -2.64
CA CYS A 69 0.91 -3.22 -1.83
C CYS A 69 -0.59 -3.06 -1.58
N HIS A 70 -1.08 -1.82 -1.45
CA HIS A 70 -2.51 -1.54 -1.26
C HIS A 70 -3.33 -1.87 -2.51
N VAL A 71 -2.84 -1.46 -3.69
CA VAL A 71 -3.43 -1.81 -4.99
C VAL A 71 -3.40 -3.33 -5.23
N GLU A 72 -2.27 -3.99 -4.96
CA GLU A 72 -2.14 -5.45 -5.04
C GLU A 72 -3.20 -6.14 -4.18
N ASN A 73 -3.37 -5.70 -2.94
CA ASN A 73 -4.33 -6.29 -2.01
C ASN A 73 -5.78 -6.09 -2.45
N ALA A 74 -6.12 -4.91 -2.96
CA ALA A 74 -7.47 -4.64 -3.46
C ALA A 74 -7.83 -5.60 -4.60
N LEU A 75 -6.90 -5.82 -5.52
CA LEU A 75 -7.10 -6.74 -6.64
C LEU A 75 -7.05 -8.22 -6.20
N ASN A 76 -6.15 -8.59 -5.29
CA ASN A 76 -6.06 -9.95 -4.72
C ASN A 76 -7.24 -10.29 -3.79
N SER A 77 -8.07 -9.30 -3.41
CA SER A 77 -9.32 -9.53 -2.68
C SER A 77 -10.41 -10.09 -3.59
N LEU A 78 -10.28 -9.93 -4.91
CA LEU A 78 -11.21 -10.50 -5.88
C LEU A 78 -11.00 -12.01 -5.98
N GLU A 79 -12.11 -12.75 -6.11
CA GLU A 79 -12.06 -14.21 -6.17
C GLU A 79 -11.43 -14.70 -7.47
N GLY A 80 -10.40 -15.55 -7.35
CA GLY A 80 -9.72 -16.11 -8.52
C GLY A 80 -8.81 -15.11 -9.23
N VAL A 81 -8.46 -14.00 -8.58
CA VAL A 81 -7.55 -12.98 -9.09
C VAL A 81 -6.22 -13.02 -8.36
N TRP A 82 -5.14 -12.93 -9.13
CA TRP A 82 -3.78 -12.76 -8.65
C TRP A 82 -3.15 -11.54 -9.30
N ALA A 83 -3.10 -10.45 -8.54
CA ALA A 83 -2.44 -9.21 -8.92
C ALA A 83 -1.04 -9.09 -8.33
N GLN A 84 -0.16 -8.51 -9.14
CA GLN A 84 1.21 -8.18 -8.81
C GLN A 84 1.49 -6.77 -9.34
N ALA A 85 1.77 -5.83 -8.44
CA ALA A 85 2.04 -4.44 -8.81
C ALA A 85 3.53 -4.18 -8.90
N ASP A 86 3.91 -3.45 -9.94
CA ASP A 86 5.26 -3.08 -10.28
C ASP A 86 5.39 -1.55 -10.22
N LEU A 87 6.16 -1.07 -9.23
CA LEU A 87 6.37 0.35 -8.99
C LEU A 87 7.30 0.98 -10.01
N GLU A 88 8.26 0.21 -10.52
CA GLU A 88 9.26 0.71 -11.45
C GLU A 88 8.61 1.07 -12.79
N LYS A 89 7.61 0.28 -13.19
CA LYS A 89 6.84 0.51 -14.41
C LYS A 89 5.52 1.26 -14.20
N GLY A 90 5.05 1.38 -12.96
CA GLY A 90 3.76 2.02 -12.66
C GLY A 90 2.55 1.21 -13.16
N GLU A 91 2.67 -0.13 -13.15
CA GLU A 91 1.66 -1.03 -13.70
C GLU A 91 1.36 -2.19 -12.74
N ALA A 92 0.15 -2.75 -12.83
CA ALA A 92 -0.29 -3.89 -12.06
C ALA A 92 -0.68 -5.03 -12.99
N LEU A 93 0.08 -6.11 -12.94
CA LEU A 93 -0.19 -7.34 -13.68
C LEU A 93 -1.21 -8.18 -12.92
N VAL A 94 -2.38 -8.36 -13.53
CA VAL A 94 -3.52 -9.08 -12.97
C VAL A 94 -3.73 -10.37 -13.76
N ARG A 95 -3.57 -11.49 -13.08
CA ARG A 95 -3.86 -12.83 -13.57
C ARG A 95 -5.21 -13.28 -13.02
N MET A 96 -6.07 -13.85 -13.85
CA MET A 96 -7.44 -14.18 -13.47
C MET A 96 -7.79 -15.60 -13.92
N LYS A 97 -8.48 -16.34 -13.04
CA LYS A 97 -9.00 -17.69 -13.36
C LYS A 97 -10.20 -17.61 -14.32
N GLN A 98 -11.00 -16.55 -14.16
CA GLN A 98 -12.15 -16.22 -14.99
C GLN A 98 -11.96 -14.85 -15.64
N GLU A 99 -12.63 -14.59 -16.75
CA GLU A 99 -12.60 -13.27 -17.37
C GLU A 99 -13.41 -12.28 -16.51
N HIS A 100 -12.72 -11.33 -15.87
CA HIS A 100 -13.39 -10.19 -15.23
C HIS A 100 -13.58 -9.06 -16.23
N GLY A 101 -14.67 -8.31 -16.10
CA GLY A 101 -14.87 -7.10 -16.88
C GLY A 101 -13.82 -6.04 -16.55
N ASN A 102 -13.39 -5.26 -17.56
CA ASN A 102 -12.50 -4.11 -17.34
C ASN A 102 -13.06 -3.12 -16.30
N ASN A 103 -14.39 -3.01 -16.22
CA ASN A 103 -15.05 -2.15 -15.25
C ASN A 103 -14.90 -2.65 -13.81
N GLU A 104 -14.96 -3.96 -13.56
CA GLU A 104 -14.77 -4.55 -12.23
C GLU A 104 -13.34 -4.32 -11.72
N LEU A 105 -12.35 -4.51 -12.58
CA LEU A 105 -10.95 -4.26 -12.24
C LEU A 105 -10.71 -2.78 -11.91
N LYS A 106 -11.27 -1.87 -12.72
CA LYS A 106 -11.22 -0.43 -12.44
C LYS A 106 -11.90 -0.09 -11.12
N GLN A 107 -13.06 -0.68 -10.86
CA GLN A 107 -13.82 -0.43 -9.63
C GLN A 107 -13.04 -0.89 -8.40
N ALA A 108 -12.45 -2.08 -8.42
CA ALA A 108 -11.63 -2.59 -7.32
C ALA A 108 -10.42 -1.69 -7.00
N VAL A 109 -9.75 -1.17 -8.03
CA VAL A 109 -8.63 -0.21 -7.86
C VAL A 109 -9.13 1.15 -7.36
N LYS A 110 -10.31 1.58 -7.82
CA LYS A 110 -10.96 2.83 -7.39
C LYS A 110 -11.40 2.77 -5.92
N ASP A 111 -11.94 1.64 -5.48
CA ASP A 111 -12.31 1.40 -4.08
C ASP A 111 -11.08 1.43 -3.15
N ALA A 112 -9.89 1.12 -3.70
CA ALA A 112 -8.61 1.27 -3.00
C ALA A 112 -8.06 2.72 -3.00
N GLY A 113 -8.74 3.65 -3.70
CA GLY A 113 -8.36 5.06 -3.78
C GLY A 113 -7.42 5.41 -4.94
N TYR A 114 -7.28 4.53 -5.95
CA TYR A 114 -6.39 4.73 -7.09
C TYR A 114 -7.14 4.77 -8.41
N VAL A 115 -6.49 5.28 -9.47
CA VAL A 115 -7.11 5.44 -10.78
C VAL A 115 -6.36 4.62 -11.82
N VAL A 116 -7.08 3.77 -12.55
CA VAL A 116 -6.55 3.05 -13.71
C VAL A 116 -6.83 3.87 -14.96
N TYR A 117 -5.78 4.31 -15.66
CA TYR A 117 -5.93 5.08 -16.90
C TYR A 117 -5.76 4.23 -18.16
N ASN A 118 -5.02 3.12 -18.09
CA ASN A 118 -4.84 2.22 -19.22
C ASN A 118 -5.02 0.75 -18.81
N ILE A 119 -5.56 -0.06 -19.72
CA ILE A 119 -5.68 -1.52 -19.55
C ILE A 119 -5.14 -2.16 -20.82
N GLU A 120 -4.10 -2.95 -20.68
CA GLU A 120 -3.45 -3.67 -21.78
C GLU A 120 -3.67 -5.16 -21.56
N GLU A 121 -4.14 -5.86 -22.59
CA GLU A 121 -4.27 -7.31 -22.53
C GLU A 121 -2.89 -7.92 -22.74
N SER A 122 -2.35 -8.58 -21.72
CA SER A 122 -1.07 -9.27 -21.85
C SER A 122 -1.33 -10.61 -22.53
N SER A 123 -1.36 -10.59 -23.86
CA SER A 123 -1.53 -11.75 -24.74
C SER A 123 -0.21 -12.53 -24.94
N GLU A 124 0.72 -12.48 -23.98
CA GLU A 124 2.05 -13.10 -24.11
C GLU A 124 2.10 -14.59 -23.71
N LEU A 125 0.99 -15.20 -23.29
CA LEU A 125 0.96 -16.64 -22.95
C LEU A 125 0.75 -17.58 -24.15
N SER A 126 0.74 -17.08 -25.40
CA SER A 126 0.55 -17.93 -26.59
C SER A 126 1.85 -18.44 -27.24
N ASN A 127 3.05 -18.11 -26.74
CA ASN A 127 4.30 -18.48 -27.43
C ASN A 127 5.42 -18.98 -26.51
N ARG A 128 5.12 -19.95 -25.64
CA ARG A 128 6.17 -20.80 -25.08
C ARG A 128 5.68 -22.17 -24.65
#